data_AF-A0A921FXD9-F1
#
_entry.id   AF-A0A921FXD9-F1
#
_cell.length_a   1.000
_cell.length_b   1.000
_cell.length_c   1.000
_cell.angle_alpha   90.00
_cell.angle_beta   90.00
_cell.angle_gamma   90.00
#
_symmetry.space_group_name_H-M   'P 1'
#
loop_
_entity.id
_entity.type
_entity.pdbx_description
1 polymer ?
#
loop_
_entity_poly.entity_id
_entity_poly.type
_entity_poly.pdbx_seq_one_letter_code
_entity_poly.pdbx_strand_id
1 'polypeptide(L)'
;MMNHYNYLTGSYDVLPLNYDINKREDPDQSCKKLYDDVVNSFFGEDKDVKNLEQQYGNKPPFYTVQIQKNGETYLFSSDYIGPSVYWARELAISDRGIIEFLNICRTLGGHIIWPRGGERPKGVSTPNQAKSGCSGVYDRIDWTLQLLKIFYEIEKYREDKKEYLKRANALLPKEFRNKSNFNDKFNRLYNSFDFYKKHFELFGDFEGFCERFKLVGSFVDNDHNIIWMTDSFPILPLRYEEYIEKLSTAVQARNFELIQIVKLTEMPEIKEKAAKWFHEKWGVPLEAYLESMEAALNGDPIQEWYLCLNGDKIIAGAGVIENDFHDRKDLTPNVCAVYTEEQYRGKGIAGKLLDFIVVNNKEKGNFPIYLLTDHTGFYERYGWEFLCMAQGDGESDMSRIYIHR
;
A
#
# COMPACT_ATOMS: atom_id res chain seq x y z
N MET A 1 5.14 -5.80 -14.72
CA MET A 1 4.40 -5.34 -13.52
C MET A 1 5.24 -5.61 -12.27
N MET A 2 5.05 -4.89 -11.17
CA MET A 2 5.63 -5.33 -9.88
C MET A 2 4.85 -6.56 -9.40
N ASN A 3 5.55 -7.60 -8.95
CA ASN A 3 4.89 -8.78 -8.39
C ASN A 3 4.63 -8.54 -6.90
N HIS A 4 3.44 -8.12 -6.54
CA HIS A 4 3.00 -8.05 -5.16
C HIS A 4 2.38 -9.39 -4.74
N TYR A 5 2.34 -9.65 -3.43
CA TYR A 5 1.61 -10.80 -2.91
C TYR A 5 0.15 -10.68 -3.29
N ASN A 6 -0.37 -11.69 -4.00
CA ASN A 6 -1.76 -11.74 -4.42
C ASN A 6 -2.53 -12.63 -3.44
N TYR A 7 -3.46 -12.04 -2.70
CA TYR A 7 -4.24 -12.76 -1.68
C TYR A 7 -5.24 -13.76 -2.28
N LEU A 8 -5.55 -13.65 -3.58
CA LEU A 8 -6.41 -14.60 -4.28
C LEU A 8 -5.73 -15.95 -4.49
N THR A 9 -4.41 -15.96 -4.74
CA THR A 9 -3.63 -17.19 -4.98
C THR A 9 -2.74 -17.56 -3.81
N GLY A 10 -2.49 -16.63 -2.90
CA GLY A 10 -1.55 -16.82 -1.79
C GLY A 10 -0.09 -16.84 -2.23
N SER A 11 0.24 -16.23 -3.38
CA SER A 11 1.60 -16.24 -3.94
C SER A 11 2.02 -14.88 -4.50
N TYR A 12 3.32 -14.73 -4.77
CA TYR A 12 3.89 -13.61 -5.52
C TYR A 12 3.88 -13.86 -7.04
N ASP A 13 3.32 -14.98 -7.49
CA ASP A 13 3.28 -15.36 -8.89
C ASP A 13 2.07 -14.73 -9.57
N VAL A 14 2.24 -14.41 -10.85
CA VAL A 14 1.14 -13.92 -11.69
C VAL A 14 0.13 -15.06 -11.89
N LEU A 15 -1.16 -14.77 -11.76
CA LEU A 15 -2.23 -15.71 -12.07
C LEU A 15 -2.05 -16.22 -13.50
N PRO A 16 -2.12 -17.54 -13.72
CA PRO A 16 -1.98 -18.10 -15.04
C PRO A 16 -3.19 -17.69 -15.91
N LEU A 17 -2.97 -17.52 -17.22
CA LEU A 17 -4.03 -17.05 -18.14
C LEU A 17 -5.22 -18.02 -18.26
N ASN A 18 -5.06 -19.26 -17.81
CA ASN A 18 -6.13 -20.28 -17.74
C ASN A 18 -6.74 -20.42 -16.33
N TYR A 19 -6.50 -19.46 -15.43
CA TYR A 19 -7.08 -19.46 -14.09
C TYR A 19 -8.63 -19.47 -14.16
N ASP A 20 -9.24 -20.43 -13.46
CA ASP A 20 -10.70 -20.53 -13.40
C ASP A 20 -11.26 -19.50 -12.41
N ILE A 21 -11.64 -18.34 -12.95
CA ILE A 21 -12.22 -17.21 -12.19
C ILE A 21 -13.43 -17.65 -11.35
N ASN A 22 -14.17 -18.69 -11.75
CA ASN A 22 -15.38 -19.11 -11.04
C ASN A 22 -15.08 -19.92 -9.77
N LYS A 23 -13.89 -20.49 -9.66
CA LYS A 23 -13.43 -21.23 -8.47
C LYS A 23 -12.63 -20.38 -7.49
N ARG A 24 -12.54 -19.08 -7.75
CA ARG A 24 -11.81 -18.15 -6.87
C ARG A 24 -12.42 -18.15 -5.47
N GLU A 25 -11.57 -18.28 -4.45
CA GLU A 25 -11.98 -18.08 -3.07
C GLU A 25 -11.80 -16.60 -2.70
N ASP A 26 -12.75 -16.03 -1.97
CA ASP A 26 -12.71 -14.61 -1.65
C ASP A 26 -11.79 -14.37 -0.44
N PRO A 27 -10.60 -13.75 -0.62
CA PRO A 27 -9.63 -13.61 0.46
C PRO A 27 -10.15 -12.77 1.62
N ASP A 28 -11.11 -11.87 1.34
CA ASP A 28 -11.78 -11.04 2.33
C ASP A 28 -12.52 -11.89 3.40
N GLN A 29 -12.83 -13.16 3.10
CA GLN A 29 -13.56 -14.06 3.99
C GLN A 29 -12.66 -15.05 4.73
N SER A 30 -11.54 -15.49 4.15
CA SER A 30 -10.78 -16.65 4.64
C SER A 30 -9.27 -16.42 4.80
N CYS A 31 -8.70 -15.34 4.26
CA CYS A 31 -7.25 -15.18 4.24
C CYS A 31 -6.73 -14.51 5.52
N LYS A 32 -6.20 -15.29 6.47
CA LYS A 32 -5.57 -14.74 7.69
C LYS A 32 -4.47 -13.72 7.36
N LYS A 33 -3.61 -14.05 6.40
CA LYS A 33 -2.48 -13.20 6.00
C LYS A 33 -2.91 -11.83 5.50
N LEU A 34 -4.03 -11.74 4.75
CA LEU A 34 -4.59 -10.45 4.34
C LEU A 34 -4.87 -9.56 5.54
N TYR A 35 -5.51 -10.10 6.58
CA TYR A 35 -5.85 -9.32 7.78
C TYR A 35 -4.62 -9.00 8.63
N ASP A 36 -3.63 -9.89 8.70
CA ASP A 36 -2.33 -9.60 9.34
C ASP A 36 -1.63 -8.42 8.62
N ASP A 37 -1.54 -8.48 7.29
CA ASP A 37 -0.86 -7.45 6.49
C ASP A 37 -1.63 -6.12 6.50
N VAL A 38 -2.96 -6.14 6.54
CA VAL A 38 -3.81 -4.95 6.72
C VAL A 38 -3.55 -4.29 8.07
N VAL A 39 -3.48 -5.06 9.16
CA VAL A 39 -3.17 -4.53 10.50
C VAL A 39 -1.77 -3.91 10.50
N ASN A 40 -0.77 -4.68 10.07
CA ASN A 40 0.62 -4.22 10.08
C ASN A 40 0.83 -2.97 9.22
N SER A 41 0.21 -2.91 8.03
CA SER A 41 0.50 -1.85 7.06
C SER A 41 -0.28 -0.55 7.26
N PHE A 42 -1.48 -0.63 7.84
CA PHE A 42 -2.34 0.53 8.06
C PHE A 42 -2.44 0.95 9.54
N PHE A 43 -2.10 0.07 10.48
CA PHE A 43 -2.18 0.37 11.92
C PHE A 43 -0.83 0.25 12.62
N GLY A 44 0.19 -0.35 11.99
CA GLY A 44 1.54 -0.44 12.54
C GLY A 44 1.56 -1.19 13.88
N GLU A 45 2.25 -0.62 14.87
CA GLU A 45 2.38 -1.19 16.22
C GLU A 45 1.25 -0.78 17.18
N ASP A 46 0.10 -0.34 16.66
CA ASP A 46 -1.05 0.01 17.50
C ASP A 46 -1.57 -1.22 18.25
N LYS A 47 -1.24 -1.30 19.55
CA LYS A 47 -1.54 -2.43 20.44
C LYS A 47 -3.04 -2.67 20.63
N ASP A 48 -3.85 -1.66 20.34
CA ASP A 48 -5.30 -1.75 20.44
C ASP A 48 -5.94 -2.35 19.17
N VAL A 49 -5.14 -2.62 18.14
CA VAL A 49 -5.58 -3.17 16.86
C VAL A 49 -5.05 -4.58 16.67
N LYS A 50 -5.93 -5.51 16.28
CA LYS A 50 -5.51 -6.89 15.97
C LYS A 50 -6.35 -7.55 14.90
N ASN A 51 -5.76 -8.55 14.27
CA ASN A 51 -6.48 -9.55 13.50
C ASN A 51 -7.19 -10.52 14.47
N LEU A 52 -8.51 -10.52 14.44
CA LEU A 52 -9.36 -11.40 15.23
C LEU A 52 -9.99 -12.47 14.33
N GLU A 53 -9.67 -13.72 14.62
CA GLU A 53 -10.38 -14.89 14.09
C GLU A 53 -11.72 -15.06 14.83
N GLN A 54 -12.78 -15.26 14.06
CA GLN A 54 -14.14 -15.47 14.56
C GLN A 54 -14.77 -16.67 13.87
N GLN A 55 -15.68 -17.34 14.56
CA GLN A 55 -16.43 -18.46 14.01
C GLN A 55 -17.90 -18.37 14.42
N TYR A 56 -18.81 -18.60 13.48
CA TYR A 56 -20.25 -18.61 13.74
C TYR A 56 -20.85 -20.00 13.52
N GLY A 57 -21.19 -20.68 14.61
CA GLY A 57 -21.67 -22.06 14.57
C GLY A 57 -20.67 -22.98 13.85
N ASN A 58 -21.17 -23.79 12.92
CA ASN A 58 -20.35 -24.74 12.15
C ASN A 58 -19.76 -24.15 10.86
N LYS A 59 -19.86 -22.82 10.65
CA LYS A 59 -19.24 -22.19 9.47
C LYS A 59 -17.72 -22.17 9.62
N PRO A 60 -16.96 -22.13 8.51
CA PRO A 60 -15.52 -21.89 8.56
C PRO A 60 -15.18 -20.60 9.34
N PRO A 61 -14.01 -20.55 9.99
CA PRO A 61 -13.54 -19.33 10.62
C PRO A 61 -13.36 -18.21 9.58
N PHE A 62 -13.56 -16.98 10.02
CA PHE A 62 -13.33 -15.76 9.25
C PHE A 62 -12.56 -14.73 10.07
N TYR A 63 -11.95 -13.78 9.41
CA TYR A 63 -11.07 -12.79 10.04
C TYR A 63 -11.70 -11.40 10.05
N THR A 64 -11.30 -10.59 11.03
CA THR A 64 -11.75 -9.20 11.20
C THR A 64 -10.63 -8.37 11.79
N VAL A 65 -10.58 -7.10 11.42
CA VAL A 65 -9.77 -6.13 12.17
C VAL A 65 -10.61 -5.68 13.36
N GLN A 66 -10.12 -5.98 14.57
CA GLN A 66 -10.68 -5.45 15.81
C GLN A 66 -9.86 -4.24 16.23
N ILE A 67 -10.55 -3.14 16.57
CA ILE A 67 -9.96 -1.97 17.22
C ILE A 67 -10.62 -1.83 18.59
N GLN A 68 -9.83 -1.75 19.65
CA GLN A 68 -10.30 -1.43 21.00
C GLN A 68 -10.05 0.05 21.28
N LYS A 69 -11.08 0.80 21.69
CA LYS A 69 -10.87 2.21 22.04
C LYS A 69 -11.88 2.64 23.07
N ASN A 70 -11.42 3.28 24.14
CA ASN A 70 -12.26 3.77 25.24
C ASN A 70 -13.19 2.69 25.85
N GLY A 71 -12.72 1.44 25.93
CA GLY A 71 -13.51 0.31 26.42
C GLY A 71 -14.58 -0.22 25.45
N GLU A 72 -14.69 0.34 24.25
CA GLU A 72 -15.54 -0.15 23.17
C GLU A 72 -14.74 -0.99 22.17
N THR A 73 -15.42 -1.95 21.52
CA THR A 73 -14.85 -2.81 20.46
C THR A 73 -15.48 -2.44 19.13
N TYR A 74 -14.63 -2.15 18.14
CA TYR A 74 -15.02 -1.85 16.76
C TYR A 74 -14.53 -2.96 15.85
N LEU A 75 -15.38 -3.45 14.95
CA LEU A 75 -15.06 -4.54 14.05
C LEU A 75 -15.12 -4.05 12.60
N PHE A 76 -14.11 -4.45 11.83
CA PHE A 76 -14.03 -4.16 10.41
C PHE A 76 -13.75 -5.44 9.60
N SER A 77 -14.24 -5.48 8.36
CA SER A 77 -13.88 -6.49 7.37
C SER A 77 -13.15 -5.83 6.22
N SER A 78 -12.18 -6.54 5.65
CA SER A 78 -11.60 -6.19 4.36
C SER A 78 -12.66 -6.28 3.25
N ASP A 79 -12.49 -5.44 2.24
CA ASP A 79 -13.12 -5.53 0.93
C ASP A 79 -12.10 -5.06 -0.10
N TYR A 80 -12.04 -5.72 -1.25
CA TYR A 80 -11.10 -5.31 -2.28
C TYR A 80 -11.61 -4.11 -3.09
N ILE A 81 -10.70 -3.19 -3.41
CA ILE A 81 -10.85 -2.05 -4.29
C ILE A 81 -10.49 -2.51 -5.71
N GLY A 82 -11.46 -3.13 -6.38
CA GLY A 82 -11.28 -3.59 -7.75
C GLY A 82 -12.59 -3.59 -8.55
N PRO A 83 -12.48 -3.80 -9.87
CA PRO A 83 -13.65 -3.94 -10.73
C PRO A 83 -14.41 -5.21 -10.34
N SER A 84 -15.74 -5.15 -10.37
CA SER A 84 -16.57 -6.31 -10.10
C SER A 84 -16.45 -7.32 -11.25
N VAL A 85 -16.08 -8.56 -10.94
CA VAL A 85 -16.07 -9.67 -11.93
C VAL A 85 -17.43 -9.84 -12.61
N TYR A 86 -18.53 -9.63 -11.88
CA TYR A 86 -19.87 -9.71 -12.43
C TYR A 86 -20.11 -8.61 -13.48
N TRP A 87 -19.90 -7.34 -13.12
CA TRP A 87 -20.11 -6.22 -14.04
C TRP A 87 -19.12 -6.22 -15.21
N ALA A 88 -17.89 -6.67 -15.00
CA ALA A 88 -16.92 -6.88 -16.06
C ALA A 88 -17.47 -7.83 -17.14
N ARG A 89 -18.06 -8.97 -16.74
CA ARG A 89 -18.68 -9.92 -17.68
C ARG A 89 -19.92 -9.37 -18.36
N GLU A 90 -20.81 -8.71 -17.61
CA GLU A 90 -22.00 -8.06 -18.17
C GLU A 90 -21.63 -6.99 -19.22
N LEU A 91 -20.47 -6.36 -19.06
CA LEU A 91 -19.92 -5.36 -19.98
C LEU A 91 -18.87 -5.96 -20.94
N ALA A 92 -18.92 -7.28 -21.17
CA ALA A 92 -18.13 -8.00 -22.18
C ALA A 92 -16.60 -7.95 -22.02
N ILE A 93 -16.09 -7.69 -20.82
CA ILE A 93 -14.67 -7.86 -20.51
C ILE A 93 -14.32 -9.36 -20.56
N SER A 94 -13.29 -9.68 -21.34
CA SER A 94 -12.81 -11.06 -21.46
C SER A 94 -12.27 -11.62 -20.13
N ASP A 95 -12.33 -12.94 -19.95
CA ASP A 95 -11.73 -13.59 -18.77
C ASP A 95 -10.23 -13.25 -18.63
N ARG A 96 -9.50 -13.07 -19.75
CA ARG A 96 -8.12 -12.57 -19.72
C ARG A 96 -8.01 -11.19 -19.08
N GLY A 97 -8.85 -10.24 -19.48
CA GLY A 97 -8.89 -8.91 -18.87
C GLY A 97 -9.27 -8.95 -17.39
N ILE A 98 -10.14 -9.89 -17.01
CA ILE A 98 -10.49 -10.13 -15.61
C ILE A 98 -9.29 -10.66 -14.82
N ILE A 99 -8.55 -11.64 -15.34
CA ILE A 99 -7.33 -12.16 -14.71
C ILE A 99 -6.28 -11.05 -14.57
N GLU A 100 -6.13 -10.19 -15.58
CA GLU A 100 -5.19 -9.07 -15.55
C GLU A 100 -5.50 -8.08 -14.42
N PHE A 101 -6.76 -7.66 -14.21
CA PHE A 101 -7.06 -6.79 -13.08
C PHE A 101 -7.07 -7.53 -11.74
N LEU A 102 -7.42 -8.82 -11.69
CA LEU A 102 -7.36 -9.59 -10.43
C LEU A 102 -5.91 -9.78 -9.95
N ASN A 103 -4.95 -9.86 -10.87
CA ASN A 103 -3.52 -9.86 -10.55
C ASN A 103 -3.08 -8.59 -9.79
N ILE A 104 -3.75 -7.47 -10.05
CA ILE A 104 -3.41 -6.15 -9.49
C ILE A 104 -4.28 -5.83 -8.28
N CYS A 105 -5.60 -5.93 -8.39
CA CYS A 105 -6.54 -5.49 -7.37
C CYS A 105 -6.68 -6.46 -6.18
N ARG A 106 -6.11 -7.67 -6.25
CA ARG A 106 -6.08 -8.61 -5.11
C ARG A 106 -4.74 -8.58 -4.35
N THR A 107 -3.97 -7.50 -4.51
CA THR A 107 -2.79 -7.19 -3.68
C THR A 107 -3.19 -6.23 -2.57
N LEU A 108 -2.28 -5.93 -1.63
CA LEU A 108 -2.63 -5.17 -0.42
C LEU A 108 -3.17 -3.76 -0.70
N GLY A 109 -2.59 -3.02 -1.65
CA GLY A 109 -3.09 -1.72 -2.09
C GLY A 109 -4.48 -1.79 -2.75
N GLY A 110 -4.91 -2.99 -3.15
CA GLY A 110 -6.25 -3.29 -3.62
C GLY A 110 -7.21 -3.70 -2.50
N HIS A 111 -6.88 -3.54 -1.21
CA HIS A 111 -7.78 -3.82 -0.10
C HIS A 111 -7.97 -2.61 0.83
N ILE A 112 -9.14 -2.50 1.43
CA ILE A 112 -9.49 -1.51 2.46
C ILE A 112 -10.48 -2.13 3.43
N ILE A 113 -10.58 -1.61 4.66
CA ILE A 113 -11.50 -2.13 5.65
C ILE A 113 -12.75 -1.26 5.79
N TRP A 114 -13.88 -1.90 6.07
CA TRP A 114 -15.14 -1.25 6.30
C TRP A 114 -15.80 -1.76 7.57
N PRO A 115 -16.54 -0.90 8.30
CA PRO A 115 -17.29 -1.30 9.49
C PRO A 115 -18.18 -2.53 9.25
N ARG A 116 -18.25 -3.41 10.24
CA ARG A 116 -19.09 -4.62 10.20
C ARG A 116 -19.68 -4.95 11.57
N GLY A 117 -20.54 -5.97 11.59
CA GLY A 117 -21.16 -6.46 12.82
C GLY A 117 -22.26 -5.55 13.36
N GLY A 118 -22.70 -5.78 14.59
CA GLY A 118 -23.79 -5.07 15.25
C GLY A 118 -25.20 -5.54 14.85
N GLU A 119 -26.13 -5.47 15.80
CA GLU A 119 -27.56 -5.68 15.55
C GLU A 119 -28.13 -4.46 14.80
N ARG A 120 -28.21 -4.58 13.48
CA ARG A 120 -28.68 -3.51 12.59
C ARG A 120 -30.22 -3.49 12.53
N PRO A 121 -30.86 -2.30 12.54
CA PRO A 121 -32.27 -2.17 12.22
C PRO A 121 -32.60 -2.74 10.85
N LYS A 122 -33.85 -3.19 10.66
CA LYS A 122 -34.32 -3.70 9.37
C LYS A 122 -34.11 -2.64 8.27
N GLY A 123 -33.40 -3.03 7.21
CA GLY A 123 -33.12 -2.16 6.06
C GLY A 123 -31.81 -1.37 6.16
N VAL A 124 -31.08 -1.45 7.28
CA VAL A 124 -29.73 -0.88 7.40
C VAL A 124 -28.69 -1.95 7.04
N SER A 125 -27.84 -1.65 6.06
CA SER A 125 -26.80 -2.54 5.57
C SER A 125 -25.41 -2.11 6.07
N THR A 126 -24.42 -3.02 6.02
CA THR A 126 -23.01 -2.61 6.17
C THR A 126 -22.57 -1.71 5.02
N PRO A 127 -21.48 -0.93 5.14
CA PRO A 127 -20.97 -0.12 4.03
C PRO A 127 -20.69 -0.95 2.77
N ASN A 128 -20.11 -2.14 2.92
CA ASN A 128 -19.89 -3.09 1.81
C ASN A 128 -21.20 -3.45 1.10
N GLN A 129 -22.25 -3.76 1.86
CA GLN A 129 -23.56 -4.06 1.30
C GLN A 129 -24.28 -2.82 0.76
N ALA A 130 -24.00 -1.63 1.32
CA ALA A 130 -24.63 -0.37 0.94
C ALA A 130 -24.17 0.11 -0.44
N LYS A 131 -22.85 0.02 -0.71
CA LYS A 131 -22.25 0.44 -1.97
C LYS A 131 -22.46 -0.54 -3.13
N SER A 132 -22.85 -1.79 -2.84
CA SER A 132 -22.82 -2.86 -3.85
C SER A 132 -23.96 -2.84 -4.87
N GLY A 133 -23.59 -3.17 -6.12
CA GLY A 133 -24.51 -3.47 -7.22
C GLY A 133 -25.47 -2.35 -7.61
N CYS A 134 -26.59 -2.74 -8.24
CA CYS A 134 -27.58 -1.80 -8.77
C CYS A 134 -28.36 -1.03 -7.69
N SER A 135 -28.35 -1.50 -6.44
CA SER A 135 -28.95 -0.78 -5.31
C SER A 135 -28.02 0.25 -4.67
N GLY A 136 -26.71 0.15 -4.96
CA GLY A 136 -25.70 1.09 -4.49
C GLY A 136 -25.05 1.85 -5.65
N VAL A 137 -23.74 2.05 -5.53
CA VAL A 137 -22.88 2.73 -6.52
C VAL A 137 -21.99 1.74 -7.26
N TYR A 138 -22.44 0.51 -7.44
CA TYR A 138 -21.72 -0.54 -8.21
C TYR A 138 -20.30 -0.82 -7.69
N ASP A 139 -20.12 -0.72 -6.36
CA ASP A 139 -18.83 -0.90 -5.70
C ASP A 139 -17.74 0.09 -6.15
N ARG A 140 -18.11 1.18 -6.85
CA ARG A 140 -17.18 2.23 -7.26
C ARG A 140 -16.56 2.93 -6.06
N ILE A 141 -15.25 2.79 -5.92
CA ILE A 141 -14.52 3.34 -4.79
C ILE A 141 -14.51 4.88 -4.82
N ASP A 142 -14.39 5.50 -6.00
CA ASP A 142 -14.42 6.96 -6.15
C ASP A 142 -15.75 7.56 -5.68
N TRP A 143 -16.88 6.99 -6.12
CA TRP A 143 -18.20 7.35 -5.59
C TRP A 143 -18.34 7.08 -4.09
N THR A 144 -17.84 5.94 -3.61
CA THR A 144 -17.93 5.58 -2.19
C THR A 144 -17.15 6.58 -1.32
N LEU A 145 -15.92 6.93 -1.72
CA LEU A 145 -15.08 7.92 -1.04
C LEU A 145 -15.68 9.32 -1.13
N GLN A 146 -16.22 9.73 -2.28
CA GLN A 146 -16.88 11.03 -2.41
C GLN A 146 -18.08 11.17 -1.48
N LEU A 147 -18.88 10.11 -1.35
CA LEU A 147 -20.04 10.06 -0.46
C LEU A 147 -19.62 9.96 1.01
N LEU A 148 -18.50 9.34 1.31
CA LEU A 148 -17.92 9.34 2.66
C LEU A 148 -17.35 10.72 3.04
N LYS A 149 -16.68 11.42 2.11
CA LYS A 149 -16.21 12.80 2.30
C LYS A 149 -17.36 13.74 2.66
N ILE A 150 -18.45 13.67 1.90
CA ILE A 150 -19.67 14.44 2.20
C ILE A 150 -20.22 14.06 3.59
N PHE A 151 -20.22 12.78 3.95
CA PHE A 151 -20.68 12.35 5.28
C PHE A 151 -19.84 12.98 6.41
N TYR A 152 -18.52 12.93 6.32
CA TYR A 152 -17.63 13.59 7.30
C TYR A 152 -17.87 15.10 7.39
N GLU A 153 -18.10 15.78 6.27
CA GLU A 153 -18.44 17.21 6.27
C GLU A 153 -19.76 17.49 6.98
N ILE A 154 -20.80 16.69 6.70
CA ILE A 154 -22.11 16.82 7.33
C ILE A 154 -22.00 16.66 8.85
N GLU A 155 -21.25 15.65 9.33
CA GLU A 155 -21.01 15.46 10.76
C GLU A 155 -20.21 16.63 11.36
N LYS A 156 -19.16 17.11 10.66
CA LYS A 156 -18.34 18.25 11.09
C LYS A 156 -19.15 19.53 11.27
N TYR A 157 -20.06 19.81 10.34
CA TYR A 157 -20.91 21.02 10.37
C TYR A 157 -22.24 20.81 11.10
N ARG A 158 -22.50 19.61 11.65
CA ARG A 158 -23.74 19.23 12.34
C ARG A 158 -24.98 19.44 11.46
N GLU A 159 -24.84 19.12 10.19
CA GLU A 159 -25.91 19.18 9.20
C GLU A 159 -26.71 17.87 9.19
N ASP A 160 -27.82 17.85 8.46
CA ASP A 160 -28.71 16.70 8.44
C ASP A 160 -28.60 15.87 7.14
N LYS A 161 -29.32 14.75 7.13
CA LYS A 161 -29.47 13.87 5.97
C LYS A 161 -29.94 14.60 4.71
N LYS A 162 -30.74 15.66 4.84
CA LYS A 162 -31.29 16.39 3.69
C LYS A 162 -30.17 17.15 2.98
N GLU A 163 -29.25 17.76 3.73
CA GLU A 163 -28.07 18.41 3.17
C GLU A 163 -27.11 17.38 2.53
N TYR A 164 -26.92 16.21 3.17
CA TYR A 164 -26.17 15.10 2.58
C TYR A 164 -26.70 14.73 1.18
N LEU A 165 -28.02 14.48 1.09
CA LEU A 165 -28.66 14.10 -0.18
C LEU A 165 -28.57 15.21 -1.22
N LYS A 166 -28.70 16.46 -0.82
CA LYS A 166 -28.57 17.62 -1.72
C LYS A 166 -27.15 17.70 -2.30
N ARG A 167 -26.10 17.54 -1.48
CA ARG A 167 -24.70 17.52 -1.95
C ARG A 167 -24.42 16.32 -2.85
N ALA A 168 -24.86 15.12 -2.45
CA ALA A 168 -24.73 13.92 -3.28
C ALA A 168 -25.43 14.06 -4.64
N ASN A 169 -26.64 14.64 -4.67
CA ASN A 169 -27.36 14.90 -5.92
C ASN A 169 -26.70 15.96 -6.79
N ALA A 170 -25.98 16.92 -6.22
CA ALA A 170 -25.30 17.95 -7.00
C ALA A 170 -24.21 17.37 -7.92
N LEU A 171 -23.67 16.20 -7.58
CA LEU A 171 -22.69 15.45 -8.39
C LEU A 171 -23.28 14.81 -9.65
N LEU A 172 -24.61 14.70 -9.73
CA LEU A 172 -25.31 14.19 -10.91
C LEU A 172 -25.58 15.32 -11.93
N PRO A 173 -25.68 15.00 -13.23
CA PRO A 173 -26.19 15.94 -14.22
C PRO A 173 -27.57 16.45 -13.84
N LYS A 174 -27.90 17.70 -14.19
CA LYS A 174 -29.09 18.43 -13.71
C LYS A 174 -30.39 17.64 -13.92
N GLU A 175 -30.50 16.94 -15.03
CA GLU A 175 -31.65 16.15 -15.46
C GLU A 175 -31.84 14.83 -14.68
N PHE A 176 -30.85 14.38 -13.91
CA PHE A 176 -30.91 13.18 -13.06
C PHE A 176 -31.01 13.49 -11.57
N ARG A 177 -30.88 14.76 -11.16
CA ARG A 177 -30.96 15.16 -9.76
C ARG A 177 -32.33 14.86 -9.17
N ASN A 178 -32.34 14.41 -7.92
CA ASN A 178 -33.51 14.12 -7.10
C ASN A 178 -34.43 13.02 -7.64
N LYS A 179 -34.01 12.23 -8.63
CA LYS A 179 -34.77 11.04 -9.05
C LYS A 179 -34.68 9.97 -7.96
N SER A 180 -35.80 9.30 -7.69
CA SER A 180 -35.93 8.33 -6.60
C SER A 180 -34.86 7.25 -6.64
N ASN A 181 -34.59 6.69 -7.82
CA ASN A 181 -33.58 5.65 -8.02
C ASN A 181 -32.16 6.05 -7.58
N PHE A 182 -31.77 7.33 -7.68
CA PHE A 182 -30.46 7.81 -7.20
C PHE A 182 -30.51 8.20 -5.73
N ASN A 183 -31.58 8.86 -5.30
CA ASN A 183 -31.79 9.19 -3.89
C ASN A 183 -31.76 7.93 -3.02
N ASP A 184 -32.34 6.83 -3.48
CA ASP A 184 -32.37 5.56 -2.75
C ASP A 184 -30.95 4.98 -2.56
N LYS A 185 -30.08 5.10 -3.57
CA LYS A 185 -28.66 4.70 -3.48
C LYS A 185 -27.91 5.53 -2.44
N PHE A 186 -28.07 6.86 -2.49
CA PHE A 186 -27.40 7.76 -1.55
C PHE A 186 -27.95 7.62 -0.12
N ASN A 187 -29.27 7.45 0.01
CA ASN A 187 -29.92 7.15 1.28
C ASN A 187 -29.39 5.87 1.92
N ARG A 188 -29.20 4.82 1.11
CA ARG A 188 -28.68 3.54 1.57
C ARG A 188 -27.27 3.69 2.16
N LEU A 189 -26.40 4.46 1.50
CA LEU A 189 -25.05 4.75 2.01
C LEU A 189 -25.07 5.64 3.25
N TYR A 190 -25.84 6.74 3.25
CA TYR A 190 -25.99 7.60 4.43
C TYR A 190 -26.44 6.82 5.66
N ASN A 191 -27.51 6.03 5.54
CA ASN A 191 -28.04 5.24 6.65
C ASN A 191 -27.01 4.23 7.18
N SER A 192 -26.15 3.71 6.29
CA SER A 192 -25.06 2.82 6.68
C SER A 192 -23.97 3.59 7.43
N PHE A 193 -23.52 4.73 6.90
CA PHE A 193 -22.49 5.55 7.54
C PHE A 193 -22.93 6.09 8.89
N ASP A 194 -24.16 6.59 9.00
CA ASP A 194 -24.73 7.09 10.26
C ASP A 194 -24.81 5.99 11.33
N PHE A 195 -25.26 4.77 10.95
CA PHE A 195 -25.26 3.65 11.88
C PHE A 195 -23.85 3.29 12.39
N TYR A 196 -22.85 3.38 11.51
CA TYR A 196 -21.45 3.09 11.84
C TYR A 196 -20.62 4.32 12.21
N LYS A 197 -21.23 5.47 12.52
CA LYS A 197 -20.50 6.74 12.69
C LYS A 197 -19.33 6.69 13.68
N LYS A 198 -19.52 6.00 14.83
CA LYS A 198 -18.44 5.81 15.82
C LYS A 198 -17.22 5.06 15.28
N HIS A 199 -17.41 4.20 14.27
CA HIS A 199 -16.29 3.53 13.61
C HIS A 199 -15.49 4.53 12.75
N PHE A 200 -16.18 5.43 12.06
CA PHE A 200 -15.57 6.46 11.23
C PHE A 200 -14.88 7.55 12.07
N GLU A 201 -15.40 7.85 13.26
CA GLU A 201 -14.79 8.75 14.25
C GLU A 201 -13.40 8.26 14.71
N LEU A 202 -13.10 6.96 14.61
CA LEU A 202 -11.76 6.44 14.95
C LEU A 202 -10.65 7.04 14.08
N PHE A 203 -10.99 7.51 12.88
CA PHE A 203 -10.06 8.11 11.93
C PHE A 203 -10.04 9.64 11.98
N GLY A 204 -10.82 10.27 12.89
CA GLY A 204 -10.93 11.72 13.01
C GLY A 204 -11.84 12.32 11.96
N ASP A 205 -11.31 12.55 10.77
CA ASP A 205 -12.02 13.13 9.62
C ASP A 205 -11.68 12.38 8.32
N PHE A 206 -12.13 12.91 7.17
CA PHE A 206 -11.88 12.29 5.87
C PHE A 206 -10.39 12.27 5.50
N GLU A 207 -9.63 13.31 5.89
CA GLU A 207 -8.19 13.38 5.63
C GLU A 207 -7.49 12.29 6.45
N GLY A 208 -7.79 12.20 7.76
CA GLY A 208 -7.26 11.15 8.62
C GLY A 208 -7.63 9.73 8.15
N PHE A 209 -8.82 9.52 7.58
CA PHE A 209 -9.18 8.27 6.91
C PHE A 209 -8.29 7.99 5.70
N CYS A 210 -8.06 9.00 4.84
CA CYS A 210 -7.23 8.86 3.65
C CYS A 210 -5.75 8.59 3.99
N GLU A 211 -5.20 9.30 4.96
CA GLU A 211 -3.82 9.09 5.44
C GLU A 211 -3.65 7.69 6.02
N ARG A 212 -4.58 7.28 6.89
CA ARG A 212 -4.58 5.95 7.52
C ARG A 212 -4.49 4.84 6.49
N PHE A 213 -5.25 4.96 5.40
CA PHE A 213 -5.31 3.94 4.36
C PHE A 213 -4.40 4.23 3.17
N LYS A 214 -3.50 5.21 3.26
CA LYS A 214 -2.55 5.59 2.18
C LYS A 214 -3.25 5.81 0.84
N LEU A 215 -4.31 6.61 0.83
CA LEU A 215 -5.11 6.90 -0.37
C LEU A 215 -4.57 8.08 -1.18
N VAL A 216 -3.75 8.95 -0.57
CA VAL A 216 -3.18 10.14 -1.21
C VAL A 216 -2.23 9.74 -2.34
N GLY A 217 -2.33 10.44 -3.48
CA GLY A 217 -1.57 10.16 -4.69
C GLY A 217 -2.09 9.00 -5.54
N SER A 218 -3.18 8.34 -5.14
CA SER A 218 -3.75 7.18 -5.87
C SER A 218 -5.26 7.24 -6.02
N PHE A 219 -6.00 7.42 -4.93
CA PHE A 219 -7.47 7.52 -4.90
C PHE A 219 -7.94 8.93 -4.56
N VAL A 220 -7.10 9.71 -3.89
CA VAL A 220 -7.29 11.14 -3.66
C VAL A 220 -6.02 11.91 -4.03
N ASP A 221 -6.14 13.18 -4.40
CA ASP A 221 -4.99 14.06 -4.62
C ASP A 221 -4.39 14.57 -3.29
N ASN A 222 -3.38 15.43 -3.37
CA ASN A 222 -2.69 15.99 -2.20
C ASN A 222 -3.58 16.94 -1.37
N ASP A 223 -4.71 17.40 -1.93
CA ASP A 223 -5.71 18.22 -1.26
C ASP A 223 -6.93 17.38 -0.84
N HIS A 224 -6.76 16.05 -0.80
CA HIS A 224 -7.78 15.05 -0.46
C HIS A 224 -9.05 15.16 -1.31
N ASN A 225 -8.95 15.63 -2.56
CA ASN A 225 -10.03 15.55 -3.53
C ASN A 225 -10.05 14.19 -4.21
N ILE A 226 -11.25 13.71 -4.53
CA ILE A 226 -11.42 12.39 -5.14
C ILE A 226 -10.85 12.38 -6.55
N ILE A 227 -9.96 11.43 -6.82
CA ILE A 227 -9.51 11.12 -8.17
C ILE A 227 -10.57 10.20 -8.80
N TRP A 228 -11.32 10.72 -9.77
CA TRP A 228 -12.36 9.96 -10.45
C TRP A 228 -11.77 8.96 -11.45
N MET A 229 -12.15 7.69 -11.31
CA MET A 229 -11.65 6.59 -12.14
C MET A 229 -12.23 6.60 -13.56
N THR A 230 -13.32 7.35 -13.75
CA THR A 230 -14.01 7.61 -15.01
C THR A 230 -15.06 8.67 -14.71
N ASP A 231 -15.84 9.09 -15.72
CA ASP A 231 -16.92 10.04 -15.52
C ASP A 231 -17.82 9.66 -14.33
N SER A 232 -18.27 10.68 -13.58
CA SER A 232 -19.13 10.45 -12.42
C SER A 232 -20.50 9.89 -12.83
N PHE A 233 -20.92 10.10 -14.09
CA PHE A 233 -22.20 9.64 -14.62
C PHE A 233 -22.08 9.05 -16.04
N PRO A 234 -22.80 7.95 -16.36
CA PRO A 234 -23.63 7.14 -15.47
C PRO A 234 -22.81 6.49 -14.35
N ILE A 235 -23.45 6.22 -13.20
CA ILE A 235 -22.74 5.69 -12.02
C ILE A 235 -22.06 4.35 -12.37
N LEU A 236 -22.77 3.44 -13.05
CA LEU A 236 -22.13 2.29 -13.71
C LEU A 236 -21.38 2.81 -14.95
N PRO A 237 -20.05 2.66 -15.03
CA PRO A 237 -19.27 3.18 -16.15
C PRO A 237 -19.70 2.57 -17.49
N LEU A 238 -19.85 3.40 -18.52
CA LEU A 238 -20.04 2.93 -19.91
C LEU A 238 -18.73 2.41 -20.51
N ARG A 239 -17.61 3.06 -20.18
CA ARG A 239 -16.26 2.69 -20.61
C ARG A 239 -15.58 1.89 -19.50
N TYR A 240 -16.01 0.64 -19.33
CA TYR A 240 -15.58 -0.18 -18.19
C TYR A 240 -14.09 -0.54 -18.27
N GLU A 241 -13.53 -0.67 -19.47
CA GLU A 241 -12.08 -0.86 -19.69
C GLU A 241 -11.26 0.32 -19.14
N GLU A 242 -11.70 1.56 -19.38
CA GLU A 242 -11.03 2.75 -18.85
C GLU A 242 -11.09 2.77 -17.31
N TYR A 243 -12.25 2.42 -16.75
CA TYR A 243 -12.41 2.29 -15.31
C TYR A 243 -11.46 1.23 -14.72
N ILE A 244 -11.33 0.07 -15.37
CA ILE A 244 -10.39 -0.99 -14.98
C ILE A 244 -8.95 -0.49 -15.03
N GLU A 245 -8.54 0.20 -16.10
CA GLU A 245 -7.18 0.69 -16.30
C GLU A 245 -6.79 1.72 -15.23
N LYS A 246 -7.63 2.73 -15.00
CA LYS A 246 -7.38 3.77 -14.00
C LYS A 246 -7.38 3.21 -12.58
N LEU A 247 -8.32 2.32 -12.26
CA LEU A 247 -8.37 1.70 -10.94
C LEU A 247 -7.15 0.79 -10.70
N SER A 248 -6.73 0.04 -11.71
CA SER A 248 -5.52 -0.79 -11.64
C SER A 248 -4.26 0.07 -11.44
N THR A 249 -4.18 1.22 -12.12
CA THR A 249 -3.09 2.20 -11.95
C THR A 249 -3.08 2.79 -10.53
N ALA A 250 -4.25 3.15 -9.99
CA ALA A 250 -4.37 3.65 -8.62
C ALA A 250 -3.93 2.59 -7.59
N VAL A 251 -4.34 1.32 -7.76
CA VAL A 251 -3.90 0.23 -6.89
C VAL A 251 -2.38 0.01 -6.98
N GLN A 252 -1.79 0.08 -8.18
CA GLN A 252 -0.34 -0.02 -8.34
C GLN A 252 0.41 1.13 -7.64
N ALA A 253 -0.08 2.37 -7.77
CA ALA A 253 0.47 3.52 -7.06
C ALA A 253 0.37 3.33 -5.54
N ARG A 254 -0.78 2.87 -5.03
CA ARG A 254 -0.96 2.58 -3.59
C ARG A 254 -0.07 1.44 -3.10
N ASN A 255 0.11 0.38 -3.89
CA ASN A 255 1.05 -0.69 -3.57
C ASN A 255 2.50 -0.18 -3.45
N PHE A 256 2.87 0.81 -4.26
CA PHE A 256 4.20 1.42 -4.18
C PHE A 256 4.41 2.18 -2.87
N GLU A 257 3.40 2.92 -2.39
CA GLU A 257 3.42 3.60 -1.08
C GLU A 257 3.33 2.65 0.12
N LEU A 258 3.00 1.37 -0.13
CA LEU A 258 3.01 0.30 0.87
C LEU A 258 4.37 -0.39 1.00
N ILE A 259 5.34 -0.11 0.11
CA ILE A 259 6.72 -0.60 0.29
C ILE A 259 7.32 0.05 1.53
N GLN A 260 7.81 -0.78 2.44
CA GLN A 260 8.42 -0.32 3.69
C GLN A 260 9.93 -0.21 3.51
N ILE A 261 10.52 0.90 3.93
CA ILE A 261 11.98 1.01 4.09
C ILE A 261 12.25 0.85 5.57
N VAL A 262 13.08 -0.13 5.92
CA VAL A 262 13.45 -0.43 7.31
C VAL A 262 14.96 -0.41 7.47
N LYS A 263 15.42 0.03 8.65
CA LYS A 263 16.78 -0.25 9.13
C LYS A 263 16.82 -1.62 9.77
N LEU A 264 17.94 -2.32 9.64
CA LEU A 264 18.15 -3.60 10.30
C LEU A 264 18.04 -3.45 11.82
N THR A 265 18.54 -2.35 12.39
CA THR A 265 18.45 -2.05 13.83
C THR A 265 17.02 -1.90 14.34
N GLU A 266 16.05 -1.58 13.47
CA GLU A 266 14.62 -1.50 13.80
C GLU A 266 13.90 -2.85 13.63
N MET A 267 14.52 -3.80 12.93
CA MET A 267 13.92 -5.10 12.63
C MET A 267 14.97 -6.23 12.70
N PRO A 268 15.60 -6.48 13.87
CA PRO A 268 16.75 -7.37 13.99
C PRO A 268 16.51 -8.81 13.53
N GLU A 269 15.26 -9.28 13.58
CA GLU A 269 14.84 -10.62 13.20
C GLU A 269 15.01 -10.93 11.70
N ILE A 270 15.24 -9.92 10.86
CA ILE A 270 15.49 -10.13 9.43
C ILE A 270 16.96 -10.39 9.09
N LYS A 271 17.88 -10.23 10.05
CA LYS A 271 19.34 -10.31 9.82
C LYS A 271 19.75 -11.49 8.95
N GLU A 272 19.37 -12.71 9.33
CA GLU A 272 19.77 -13.92 8.61
C GLU A 272 19.20 -13.97 7.19
N LYS A 273 18.00 -13.42 6.98
CA LYS A 273 17.36 -13.34 5.66
C LYS A 273 18.05 -12.27 4.80
N ALA A 274 18.37 -11.13 5.38
CA ALA A 274 19.04 -10.02 4.71
C ALA A 274 20.45 -10.40 4.29
N ALA A 275 21.25 -10.99 5.18
CA ALA A 275 22.61 -11.44 4.89
C ALA A 275 22.64 -12.44 3.73
N LYS A 276 21.74 -13.43 3.74
CA LYS A 276 21.58 -14.38 2.62
C LYS A 276 21.20 -13.68 1.33
N TRP A 277 20.27 -12.74 1.39
CA TRP A 277 19.84 -11.98 0.21
C TRP A 277 20.99 -11.18 -0.41
N PHE A 278 21.78 -10.43 0.37
CA PHE A 278 22.94 -9.70 -0.15
C PHE A 278 24.02 -10.64 -0.69
N HIS A 279 24.31 -11.73 0.02
CA HIS A 279 25.22 -12.79 -0.44
C HIS A 279 24.83 -13.30 -1.83
N GLU A 280 23.56 -13.60 -2.06
CA GLU A 280 23.07 -14.05 -3.36
C GLU A 280 23.24 -13.03 -4.49
N LYS A 281 23.28 -11.71 -4.19
CA LYS A 281 23.41 -10.66 -5.21
C LYS A 281 24.85 -10.32 -5.55
N TRP A 282 25.70 -10.29 -4.53
CA TRP A 282 27.06 -9.76 -4.63
C TRP A 282 28.15 -10.83 -4.53
N GLY A 283 27.82 -12.05 -4.09
CA GLY A 283 28.78 -13.15 -3.96
C GLY A 283 29.80 -13.00 -2.83
N VAL A 284 29.75 -11.92 -2.05
CA VAL A 284 30.56 -11.73 -0.84
C VAL A 284 30.16 -12.76 0.22
N PRO A 285 31.08 -13.37 0.98
CA PRO A 285 30.77 -14.42 1.95
C PRO A 285 29.63 -14.05 2.91
N LEU A 286 28.74 -15.01 3.16
CA LEU A 286 27.59 -14.83 4.05
C LEU A 286 28.02 -14.37 5.44
N GLU A 287 29.13 -14.92 5.94
CA GLU A 287 29.71 -14.62 7.24
C GLU A 287 30.10 -13.14 7.35
N ALA A 288 30.64 -12.53 6.28
CA ALA A 288 31.01 -11.12 6.28
C ALA A 288 29.79 -10.21 6.43
N TYR A 289 28.68 -10.54 5.76
CA TYR A 289 27.41 -9.82 5.96
C TYR A 289 26.87 -10.01 7.38
N LEU A 290 26.90 -11.25 7.90
CA LEU A 290 26.43 -11.53 9.26
C LEU A 290 27.24 -10.75 10.30
N GLU A 291 28.56 -10.69 10.18
CA GLU A 291 29.44 -9.94 11.08
C GLU A 291 29.18 -8.43 11.00
N SER A 292 29.05 -7.86 9.80
CA SER A 292 28.75 -6.44 9.61
C SER A 292 27.37 -6.07 10.17
N MET A 293 26.36 -6.90 9.89
CA MET A 293 25.01 -6.72 10.41
C MET A 293 24.96 -6.85 11.93
N GLU A 294 25.72 -7.78 12.51
CA GLU A 294 25.85 -7.94 13.96
C GLU A 294 26.51 -6.72 14.61
N ALA A 295 27.51 -6.11 13.96
CA ALA A 295 28.11 -4.87 14.44
C ALA A 295 27.09 -3.72 14.49
N ALA A 296 26.27 -3.56 13.44
CA ALA A 296 25.18 -2.59 13.42
C ALA A 296 24.20 -2.80 14.59
N LEU A 297 23.78 -4.05 14.83
CA LEU A 297 22.89 -4.40 15.95
C LEU A 297 23.52 -4.15 17.33
N ASN A 298 24.85 -4.23 17.43
CA ASN A 298 25.59 -3.96 18.65
C ASN A 298 25.95 -2.47 18.85
N GLY A 299 25.36 -1.57 18.04
CA GLY A 299 25.47 -0.13 18.24
C GLY A 299 26.71 0.51 17.63
N ASP A 300 27.29 -0.11 16.60
CA ASP A 300 28.32 0.54 15.78
C ASP A 300 27.79 1.89 15.26
N PRO A 301 28.56 2.99 15.40
CA PRO A 301 28.09 4.32 15.05
C PRO A 301 27.90 4.52 13.54
N ILE A 302 28.57 3.74 12.70
CA ILE A 302 28.55 3.87 11.24
C ILE A 302 27.73 2.76 10.59
N GLN A 303 27.91 1.51 11.03
CA GLN A 303 27.32 0.36 10.35
C GLN A 303 25.80 0.35 10.46
N GLU A 304 25.14 0.27 9.32
CA GLU A 304 23.69 0.11 9.23
C GLU A 304 23.32 -0.57 7.92
N TRP A 305 22.27 -1.38 7.95
CA TRP A 305 21.75 -2.05 6.75
C TRP A 305 20.30 -1.66 6.53
N TYR A 306 19.97 -1.34 5.28
CA TYR A 306 18.67 -0.82 4.89
C TYR A 306 18.01 -1.76 3.89
N LEU A 307 16.72 -2.03 4.08
CA LEU A 307 15.95 -2.95 3.26
C LEU A 307 14.65 -2.29 2.81
N CYS A 308 14.30 -2.49 1.54
CA CYS A 308 12.96 -2.24 1.05
C CYS A 308 12.16 -3.55 1.05
N LEU A 309 11.02 -3.56 1.72
CA LEU A 309 10.15 -4.72 1.87
C LEU A 309 8.83 -4.49 1.14
N ASN A 310 8.43 -5.49 0.35
CA ASN A 310 7.08 -5.61 -0.21
C ASN A 310 6.40 -6.78 0.48
N GLY A 311 5.64 -6.50 1.54
CA GLY A 311 5.21 -7.52 2.49
C GLY A 311 6.44 -8.14 3.18
N ASP A 312 6.58 -9.46 3.13
CA ASP A 312 7.73 -10.16 3.70
C ASP A 312 8.92 -10.25 2.73
N LYS A 313 8.79 -9.83 1.47
CA LYS A 313 9.83 -9.98 0.45
C LYS A 313 10.79 -8.79 0.44
N ILE A 314 12.09 -9.05 0.53
CA ILE A 314 13.14 -8.04 0.26
C ILE A 314 13.18 -7.78 -1.25
N ILE A 315 13.01 -6.53 -1.65
CA ILE A 315 12.99 -6.11 -3.07
C ILE A 315 14.15 -5.19 -3.44
N ALA A 316 14.75 -4.54 -2.45
CA ALA A 316 15.95 -3.74 -2.59
C ALA A 316 16.66 -3.63 -1.24
N GLY A 317 17.93 -3.27 -1.26
CA GLY A 317 18.71 -3.04 -0.06
C GLY A 317 20.03 -2.35 -0.34
N ALA A 318 20.62 -1.80 0.70
CA ALA A 318 21.97 -1.22 0.70
C ALA A 318 22.55 -1.28 2.12
N GLY A 319 23.87 -1.22 2.24
CA GLY A 319 24.58 -1.06 3.51
C GLY A 319 25.20 0.33 3.61
N VAL A 320 25.50 0.74 4.83
CA VAL A 320 26.46 1.80 5.12
C VAL A 320 27.54 1.21 6.01
N ILE A 321 28.80 1.31 5.55
CA ILE A 321 29.97 0.78 6.23
C ILE A 321 31.08 1.83 6.24
N GLU A 322 32.12 1.65 7.06
CA GLU A 322 33.22 2.61 7.16
C GLU A 322 33.96 2.78 5.81
N ASN A 323 34.26 1.67 5.13
CA ASN A 323 34.94 1.69 3.84
C ASN A 323 34.45 0.55 2.92
N ASP A 324 34.06 0.89 1.68
CA ASP A 324 33.60 -0.08 0.68
C ASP A 324 34.76 -0.62 -0.17
N PHE A 325 35.79 -1.15 0.51
CA PHE A 325 36.94 -1.83 -0.08
C PHE A 325 37.69 -1.03 -1.15
N HIS A 326 38.11 0.20 -0.83
CA HIS A 326 38.93 1.01 -1.74
C HIS A 326 40.12 1.68 -1.04
N ASP A 327 41.11 2.12 -1.80
CA ASP A 327 42.37 2.72 -1.30
C ASP A 327 42.18 4.06 -0.54
N ARG A 328 41.12 4.82 -0.85
CA ARG A 328 40.75 6.08 -0.18
C ARG A 328 40.07 5.91 1.19
N LYS A 329 40.78 5.35 2.18
CA LYS A 329 40.24 5.10 3.53
C LYS A 329 39.82 6.37 4.31
N ASP A 330 40.23 7.55 3.87
CA ASP A 330 39.83 8.85 4.43
C ASP A 330 38.38 9.24 4.08
N LEU A 331 37.77 8.60 3.07
CA LEU A 331 36.41 8.86 2.62
C LEU A 331 35.46 7.87 3.30
N THR A 332 34.89 8.28 4.44
CA THR A 332 33.99 7.49 5.29
C THR A 332 32.81 8.35 5.76
N PRO A 333 31.59 7.78 5.91
CA PRO A 333 31.22 6.40 5.61
C PRO A 333 30.82 6.19 4.13
N ASN A 334 30.65 4.93 3.72
CA ASN A 334 30.31 4.54 2.36
C ASN A 334 28.97 3.80 2.28
N VAL A 335 28.10 4.21 1.36
CA VAL A 335 26.97 3.39 0.92
C VAL A 335 27.52 2.26 0.05
N CYS A 336 27.21 1.02 0.41
CA CYS A 336 27.66 -0.18 -0.28
C CYS A 336 26.47 -1.08 -0.68
N ALA A 337 26.76 -2.09 -1.50
CA ALA A 337 25.84 -3.19 -1.82
C ALA A 337 24.44 -2.77 -2.33
N VAL A 338 24.32 -1.59 -2.98
CA VAL A 338 23.04 -1.05 -3.46
C VAL A 338 22.45 -1.95 -4.55
N TYR A 339 21.36 -2.65 -4.24
CA TYR A 339 20.72 -3.54 -5.20
C TYR A 339 19.20 -3.38 -5.19
N THR A 340 18.59 -3.50 -6.37
CA THR A 340 17.14 -3.63 -6.54
C THR A 340 16.87 -4.82 -7.44
N GLU A 341 15.95 -5.70 -7.00
CA GLU A 341 15.49 -6.86 -7.76
C GLU A 341 15.02 -6.44 -9.16
N GLU A 342 15.39 -7.21 -10.20
CA GLU A 342 15.26 -6.81 -11.60
C GLU A 342 13.82 -6.39 -11.96
N GLN A 343 12.83 -7.17 -11.53
CA GLN A 343 11.40 -6.90 -11.76
C GLN A 343 10.89 -5.63 -11.05
N TYR A 344 11.67 -5.01 -10.17
CA TYR A 344 11.36 -3.79 -9.42
C TYR A 344 12.18 -2.58 -9.87
N ARG A 345 13.15 -2.74 -10.78
CA ARG A 345 13.96 -1.64 -11.33
C ARG A 345 13.11 -0.67 -12.16
N GLY A 346 13.60 0.57 -12.29
CA GLY A 346 12.95 1.63 -13.07
C GLY A 346 11.70 2.24 -12.42
N LYS A 347 11.46 1.96 -11.14
CA LYS A 347 10.25 2.38 -10.42
C LYS A 347 10.52 3.32 -9.23
N GLY A 348 11.71 3.92 -9.17
CA GLY A 348 12.08 4.87 -8.13
C GLY A 348 12.45 4.28 -6.76
N ILE A 349 12.43 2.96 -6.58
CA ILE A 349 12.75 2.31 -5.28
C ILE A 349 14.16 2.66 -4.79
N ALA A 350 15.16 2.51 -5.66
CA ALA A 350 16.55 2.81 -5.30
C ALA A 350 16.74 4.29 -4.92
N GLY A 351 16.00 5.20 -5.58
CA GLY A 351 15.99 6.61 -5.21
C GLY A 351 15.45 6.84 -3.80
N LYS A 352 14.25 6.33 -3.51
CA LYS A 352 13.64 6.41 -2.16
C LYS A 352 14.56 5.81 -1.08
N LEU A 353 15.24 4.69 -1.39
CA LEU A 353 16.19 4.05 -0.49
C LEU A 353 17.42 4.94 -0.23
N LEU A 354 18.04 5.49 -1.27
CA LEU A 354 19.20 6.37 -1.15
C LEU A 354 18.85 7.65 -0.38
N ASP A 355 17.71 8.27 -0.68
CA ASP A 355 17.23 9.46 0.04
C ASP A 355 17.05 9.16 1.54
N PHE A 356 16.46 8.01 1.88
CA PHE A 356 16.29 7.58 3.27
C PHE A 356 17.65 7.39 3.97
N ILE A 357 18.61 6.75 3.30
CA ILE A 357 19.96 6.53 3.85
C ILE A 357 20.67 7.86 4.12
N VAL A 358 20.59 8.81 3.18
CA VAL A 358 21.19 10.14 3.32
C VAL A 358 20.58 10.90 4.51
N VAL A 359 19.25 10.93 4.60
CA VAL A 359 18.55 11.59 5.72
C VAL A 359 18.94 10.94 7.05
N ASN A 360 18.93 9.61 7.13
CA ASN A 360 19.26 8.91 8.37
C ASN A 360 20.71 9.15 8.83
N ASN A 361 21.68 9.12 7.91
CA ASN A 361 23.09 9.37 8.26
C ASN A 361 23.34 10.82 8.66
N LYS A 362 22.64 11.77 8.04
CA LYS A 362 22.69 13.18 8.44
C LYS A 362 22.18 13.39 9.86
N GLU A 363 21.09 12.73 10.24
CA GLU A 363 20.56 12.75 11.61
C GLU A 363 21.52 12.12 12.64
N LYS A 364 22.27 11.08 12.25
CA LYS A 364 23.33 10.46 13.07
C LYS A 364 24.62 11.31 13.16
N GLY A 365 24.76 12.36 12.35
CA GLY A 365 25.98 13.16 12.25
C GLY A 365 27.09 12.53 11.41
N ASN A 366 26.78 11.45 10.68
CA ASN A 366 27.71 10.70 9.83
C ASN A 366 27.70 11.26 8.41
N PHE A 367 28.29 12.43 8.24
CA PHE A 367 28.17 13.18 7.01
C PHE A 367 29.42 14.05 6.74
N PRO A 368 29.90 14.18 5.49
CA PRO A 368 29.35 13.66 4.22
C PRO A 368 29.41 12.13 4.10
N ILE A 369 28.57 11.58 3.22
CA ILE A 369 28.57 10.14 2.89
C ILE A 369 29.05 9.93 1.45
N TYR A 370 29.75 8.83 1.24
CA TYR A 370 30.40 8.47 -0.01
C TYR A 370 29.80 7.20 -0.61
N LEU A 371 30.08 6.92 -1.87
CA LEU A 371 29.86 5.60 -2.47
C LEU A 371 30.85 5.36 -3.60
N LEU A 372 31.21 4.10 -3.80
CA LEU A 372 32.06 3.63 -4.88
C LEU A 372 31.21 2.95 -5.96
N THR A 373 31.46 3.24 -7.24
CA THR A 373 30.72 2.61 -8.34
C THR A 373 31.44 2.73 -9.68
N ASP A 374 31.17 1.81 -10.59
CA ASP A 374 31.49 1.92 -12.03
C ASP A 374 30.40 2.68 -12.81
N HIS A 375 29.24 2.96 -12.21
CA HIS A 375 28.13 3.62 -12.87
C HIS A 375 28.33 5.13 -13.07
N THR A 376 27.79 5.63 -14.18
CA THR A 376 27.68 7.07 -14.50
C THR A 376 26.23 7.43 -14.78
N GLY A 377 25.79 8.58 -14.28
CA GLY A 377 24.46 9.15 -14.49
C GLY A 377 23.36 8.59 -13.59
N PHE A 378 23.57 7.49 -12.85
CA PHE A 378 22.56 6.93 -11.97
C PHE A 378 22.41 7.72 -10.67
N TYR A 379 23.50 7.88 -9.92
CA TYR A 379 23.50 8.52 -8.60
C TYR A 379 23.31 10.03 -8.69
N GLU A 380 23.75 10.66 -9.77
CA GLU A 380 23.61 12.09 -10.04
C GLU A 380 22.14 12.53 -10.12
N ARG A 381 21.24 11.62 -10.54
CA ARG A 381 19.79 11.89 -10.53
C ARG A 381 19.21 12.01 -9.11
N TYR A 382 19.94 11.54 -8.10
CA TYR A 382 19.57 11.54 -6.69
C TYR A 382 20.48 12.45 -5.87
N GLY A 383 21.08 13.48 -6.48
CA GLY A 383 21.84 14.51 -5.77
C GLY A 383 23.30 14.17 -5.43
N TRP A 384 23.81 13.02 -5.88
CA TRP A 384 25.21 12.65 -5.66
C TRP A 384 26.14 13.35 -6.67
N GLU A 385 27.30 13.80 -6.18
CA GLU A 385 28.31 14.51 -6.99
C GLU A 385 29.54 13.63 -7.19
N PHE A 386 30.05 13.55 -8.41
CA PHE A 386 31.33 12.88 -8.66
C PHE A 386 32.47 13.62 -7.95
N LEU A 387 33.23 12.91 -7.12
CA LEU A 387 34.34 13.47 -6.34
C LEU A 387 35.69 13.16 -6.97
N CYS A 388 36.02 11.88 -7.13
CA CYS A 388 37.31 11.43 -7.67
C CYS A 388 37.24 9.98 -8.14
N MET A 389 38.34 9.48 -8.71
CA MET A 389 38.56 8.05 -8.93
C MET A 389 39.24 7.42 -7.71
N ALA A 390 38.98 6.16 -7.43
CA ALA A 390 39.68 5.34 -6.42
C ALA A 390 39.87 3.91 -6.92
N GLN A 391 40.86 3.21 -6.37
CA GLN A 391 41.12 1.82 -6.71
C GLN A 391 40.41 0.90 -5.72
N GLY A 392 39.52 0.04 -6.22
CA GLY A 392 38.91 -1.02 -5.41
C GLY A 392 39.92 -2.12 -5.06
N ASP A 393 39.80 -2.70 -3.86
CA ASP A 393 40.69 -3.72 -3.34
C ASP A 393 40.56 -4.99 -4.21
N GLY A 394 41.63 -5.34 -4.94
CA GLY A 394 41.66 -6.49 -5.83
C GLY A 394 41.04 -6.26 -7.22
N GLU A 395 40.60 -5.04 -7.53
CA GLU A 395 40.11 -4.66 -8.85
C GLU A 395 41.25 -4.11 -9.74
N SER A 396 41.16 -4.33 -11.05
CA SER A 396 42.15 -3.81 -12.01
C SER A 396 41.79 -2.43 -12.56
N ASP A 397 40.50 -2.10 -12.59
CA ASP A 397 39.98 -0.84 -13.12
C ASP A 397 39.68 0.12 -11.97
N MET A 398 39.82 1.42 -12.24
CA MET A 398 39.50 2.46 -11.27
C MET A 398 37.98 2.68 -11.23
N SER A 399 37.43 2.80 -10.03
CA SER A 399 36.02 3.09 -9.78
C SER A 399 35.81 4.56 -9.42
N ARG A 400 34.58 5.05 -9.61
CA ARG A 400 34.19 6.44 -9.33
C ARG A 400 33.72 6.53 -7.89
N ILE A 401 34.25 7.50 -7.14
CA ILE A 401 33.69 7.88 -5.85
C ILE A 401 32.76 9.06 -6.04
N TYR A 402 31.55 8.93 -5.51
CA TYR A 402 30.59 10.02 -5.36
C TYR A 402 30.49 10.45 -3.90
N ILE A 403 30.09 11.71 -3.69
CA ILE A 403 29.81 12.32 -2.39
C ILE A 403 28.38 12.87 -2.39
N HIS A 404 27.67 12.70 -1.28
CA HIS A 404 26.46 13.47 -0.99
C HIS A 404 26.78 14.51 0.10
N ARG A 405 26.33 15.76 -0.10
CA ARG A 405 26.60 16.93 0.76
C ARG A 405 25.36 17.50 1.46
#